data_AF-A0A2M8CQD4-F1
#
_entry.id   AF-A0A2M8CQD4-F1
#
_cell.length_a   1.000
_cell.length_b   1.000
_cell.length_c   1.000
_cell.angle_alpha   90.00
_cell.angle_beta   90.00
_cell.angle_gamma   90.00
#
_symmetry.space_group_name_H-M   'P 1'
#
loop_
_entity.id
_entity.type
_entity.pdbx_description
1 polymer ?
#
loop_
_entity_poly.entity_id
_entity_poly.type
_entity_poly.pdbx_seq_one_letter_code
_entity_poly.pdbx_strand_id
1 'polypeptide(L)'
;MRGPGCKHSEEEIGRALTGTWREGHLFVLKQSLELFDFFTEEIESCDEEIVRRYGLTRPEWPTPKDGAASKKKNSHSKNAPASAKEIRQHLVRIAGVDLTLVDGFGVSTAQTVLLEAGTDMGKFPTDKHYCAWLGLAPKHEISGGQVLKNATLKTKNHAGQAFRMAAQSVKRAQCPFGALYRRLKVRLGIEQATVATAHAIARVLTTMLKYNVDYDPASVNEYQLQAIALMPSS
;
A
#
# COMPACT_ATOMS: atom_id res chain seq x y z
N MET A 1 -24.35 18.34 -6.07
CA MET A 1 -24.32 16.96 -6.61
C MET A 1 -24.47 15.95 -5.48
N ARG A 2 -25.28 14.90 -5.65
CA ARG A 2 -25.44 13.81 -4.67
C ARG A 2 -24.20 12.92 -4.68
N GLY A 3 -23.53 12.75 -3.54
CA GLY A 3 -22.41 11.82 -3.44
C GLY A 3 -22.86 10.37 -3.74
N PRO A 4 -22.04 9.55 -4.42
CA PRO A 4 -22.44 8.21 -4.90
C PRO A 4 -22.84 7.21 -3.79
N GLY A 5 -22.53 7.50 -2.52
CA GLY A 5 -22.92 6.68 -1.36
C GLY A 5 -24.18 7.16 -0.62
N CYS A 6 -24.84 8.24 -1.07
CA CYS A 6 -26.01 8.77 -0.38
C CYS A 6 -27.27 7.94 -0.70
N LYS A 7 -27.85 7.31 0.34
CA LYS A 7 -29.07 6.49 0.22
C LYS A 7 -30.37 7.30 0.21
N HIS A 8 -30.28 8.59 0.51
CA HIS A 8 -31.42 9.49 0.57
C HIS A 8 -31.68 10.13 -0.79
N SER A 9 -32.95 10.35 -1.10
CA SER A 9 -33.34 11.09 -2.30
C SER A 9 -32.93 12.56 -2.16
N GLU A 10 -32.77 13.25 -3.29
CA GLU A 10 -32.47 14.68 -3.29
C GLU A 10 -33.53 15.49 -2.54
N GLU A 11 -34.80 15.07 -2.66
CA GLU A 11 -35.92 15.64 -1.92
C GLU A 11 -35.81 15.43 -0.41
N GLU A 12 -35.39 14.26 0.05
CA GLU A 12 -35.16 13.97 1.47
C GLU A 12 -34.01 14.79 2.05
N ILE A 13 -32.93 14.95 1.28
CA ILE A 13 -31.78 15.79 1.65
C ILE A 13 -32.23 17.26 1.72
N GLY A 14 -33.00 17.74 0.74
CA GLY A 14 -33.57 19.08 0.74
C GLY A 14 -34.47 19.34 1.95
N ARG A 15 -35.29 18.36 2.35
CA ARG A 15 -36.11 18.44 3.58
C ARG A 15 -35.26 18.45 4.85
N ALA A 16 -34.13 17.74 4.90
CA ALA A 16 -33.22 17.77 6.03
C ALA A 16 -32.44 19.10 6.13
N LEU A 17 -32.37 19.88 5.04
CA LEU A 17 -31.74 21.20 4.98
C LEU A 17 -32.69 22.34 5.40
N THR A 18 -33.84 22.03 6.02
CA THR A 18 -34.71 23.04 6.62
C THR A 18 -34.27 23.37 8.04
N GLY A 19 -33.83 24.60 8.29
CA GLY A 19 -33.39 25.06 9.60
C GLY A 19 -33.06 26.55 9.63
N THR A 20 -32.71 27.08 10.81
CA THR A 20 -32.30 28.48 10.97
C THR A 20 -30.82 28.64 10.59
N TRP A 21 -30.56 29.05 9.34
CA TRP A 21 -29.21 29.22 8.82
C TRP A 21 -28.69 30.64 9.11
N ARG A 22 -27.55 30.73 9.82
CA ARG A 22 -26.85 32.01 10.01
C ARG A 22 -26.06 32.36 8.74
N GLU A 23 -26.16 33.59 8.27
CA GLU A 23 -25.47 34.06 7.05
C GLU A 23 -23.96 33.80 7.08
N GLY A 24 -23.32 34.04 8.23
CA GLY A 24 -21.88 33.77 8.40
C GLY A 24 -21.50 32.30 8.20
N HIS A 25 -22.35 31.36 8.61
CA HIS A 25 -22.11 29.93 8.38
C HIS A 25 -22.31 29.55 6.91
N LEU A 26 -23.32 30.13 6.25
CA LEU A 26 -23.55 29.92 4.82
C LEU A 26 -22.38 30.43 3.98
N PHE A 27 -21.80 31.58 4.35
CA PHE A 27 -20.60 32.12 3.70
C PHE A 27 -19.41 31.17 3.80
N VAL A 28 -19.11 30.66 5.00
CA VAL A 28 -18.00 29.71 5.20
C VAL A 28 -18.25 28.39 4.48
N LEU A 29 -19.50 27.89 4.51
CA LEU A 29 -19.86 26.66 3.81
C LEU A 29 -19.69 26.80 2.29
N LYS A 30 -20.10 27.94 1.73
CA LYS A 30 -19.89 28.26 0.31
C LYS A 30 -18.40 28.22 -0.06
N GLN A 31 -17.55 28.92 0.69
CA GLN A 31 -16.10 28.89 0.45
C GLN A 31 -15.52 27.48 0.56
N SER A 32 -15.98 26.70 1.54
CA SER A 32 -15.52 25.32 1.74
C SER A 32 -15.93 24.41 0.58
N LEU A 33 -17.13 24.60 0.02
CA LEU A 33 -17.61 23.87 -1.15
C LEU A 33 -16.83 24.25 -2.41
N GLU A 34 -16.60 25.54 -2.65
CA GLU A 34 -15.79 26.02 -3.78
C GLU A 34 -14.38 25.43 -3.76
N LEU A 35 -13.74 25.38 -2.58
CA LEU A 35 -12.43 24.74 -2.42
C LEU A 35 -12.49 23.22 -2.65
N PHE A 36 -13.54 22.57 -2.16
CA PHE A 36 -13.74 21.13 -2.37
C PHE A 36 -13.86 20.79 -3.86
N ASP A 37 -14.67 21.54 -4.60
CA ASP A 37 -14.86 21.35 -6.03
C ASP A 37 -13.55 21.60 -6.79
N PHE A 38 -12.85 22.70 -6.48
CA PHE A 38 -11.55 23.02 -7.06
C PHE A 38 -10.50 21.92 -6.85
N PHE A 39 -10.33 21.43 -5.60
CA PHE A 39 -9.36 20.37 -5.34
C PHE A 39 -9.75 19.04 -5.97
N THR A 40 -11.05 18.78 -6.14
CA THR A 40 -11.53 17.56 -6.82
C THR A 40 -11.11 17.59 -8.29
N GLU A 41 -11.32 18.71 -8.97
CA GLU A 41 -10.91 18.90 -10.38
C GLU A 41 -9.39 18.77 -10.56
N GLU A 42 -8.59 19.39 -9.68
CA GLU A 42 -7.12 19.29 -9.73
C GLU A 42 -6.62 17.85 -9.47
N ILE A 43 -7.29 17.09 -8.61
CA ILE A 43 -6.97 15.68 -8.36
C ILE A 43 -7.28 14.83 -9.60
N GLU A 44 -8.44 15.05 -10.23
CA GLU A 44 -8.83 14.33 -11.45
C GLU A 44 -7.85 14.62 -12.60
N SER A 45 -7.45 15.87 -12.77
CA SER A 45 -6.41 16.27 -13.73
C SER A 45 -5.06 15.56 -13.47
N CYS A 46 -4.67 15.43 -12.19
CA CYS A 46 -3.48 14.65 -11.83
C CYS A 46 -3.63 13.16 -12.16
N ASP A 47 -4.79 12.56 -11.90
CA ASP A 47 -5.07 11.15 -12.20
C ASP A 47 -4.99 10.87 -13.71
N GLU A 48 -5.49 11.78 -14.56
CA GLU A 48 -5.36 11.69 -16.02
C GLU A 48 -3.90 11.74 -16.47
N GLU A 49 -3.11 12.69 -15.94
CA GLU A 49 -1.70 12.81 -16.29
C GLU A 49 -0.89 11.60 -15.79
N ILE A 50 -1.25 10.99 -14.65
CA ILE A 50 -0.68 9.72 -14.18
C ILE A 50 -0.91 8.62 -15.20
N VAL A 51 -2.15 8.42 -15.65
CA VAL A 51 -2.50 7.39 -16.65
C VAL A 51 -1.73 7.63 -17.94
N ARG A 52 -1.67 8.88 -18.41
CA ARG A 52 -0.90 9.26 -19.61
C ARG A 52 0.58 8.91 -19.46
N ARG A 53 1.23 9.31 -18.35
CA ARG A 53 2.66 9.03 -18.11
C ARG A 53 2.94 7.53 -18.03
N TYR A 54 2.05 6.79 -17.39
CA TYR A 54 2.13 5.33 -17.38
C TYR A 54 1.98 4.72 -18.76
N GLY A 55 1.08 5.24 -19.59
CA GLY A 55 0.95 4.88 -21.00
C GLY A 55 2.25 4.99 -21.79
N LEU A 56 3.01 6.07 -21.56
CA LEU A 56 4.29 6.35 -22.23
C LEU A 56 5.48 5.57 -21.65
N THR A 57 5.36 5.06 -20.42
CA THR A 57 6.45 4.35 -19.75
C THR A 57 6.68 2.99 -20.43
N ARG A 58 7.88 2.79 -20.96
CA ARG A 58 8.29 1.54 -21.62
C ARG A 58 8.67 0.49 -20.56
N PRO A 59 8.15 -0.74 -20.66
CA PRO A 59 8.57 -1.81 -19.77
C PRO A 59 10.00 -2.27 -20.11
N GLU A 60 10.74 -2.71 -19.10
CA GLU A 60 12.07 -3.31 -19.27
C GLU A 60 11.98 -4.78 -19.75
N TRP A 61 10.79 -5.38 -19.69
CA TRP A 61 10.56 -6.80 -19.98
C TRP A 61 10.03 -6.99 -21.42
N PRO A 62 10.51 -8.03 -22.14
CA PRO A 62 10.25 -8.19 -23.57
C PRO A 62 8.83 -8.61 -23.92
N THR A 63 8.08 -9.17 -22.98
CA THR A 63 6.68 -9.58 -23.19
C THR A 63 5.80 -8.91 -22.12
N PRO A 64 4.85 -8.05 -22.52
CA PRO A 64 3.83 -7.57 -21.59
C PRO A 64 3.05 -8.77 -21.05
N LYS A 65 3.02 -8.95 -19.72
CA LYS A 65 2.07 -9.88 -19.11
C LYS A 65 0.71 -9.20 -19.04
N ASP A 66 -0.32 -9.87 -19.52
CA ASP A 66 -1.69 -9.47 -19.24
C ASP A 66 -1.96 -9.67 -17.74
N GLY A 67 -2.47 -8.63 -17.08
CA GLY A 67 -2.74 -8.67 -15.65
C GLY A 67 -3.75 -9.77 -15.30
N ALA A 68 -3.39 -10.63 -14.35
CA ALA A 68 -4.28 -11.65 -13.84
C ALA A 68 -5.59 -11.04 -13.30
N ALA A 69 -6.69 -11.81 -13.38
CA ALA A 69 -7.97 -11.40 -12.80
C ALA A 69 -7.79 -11.04 -11.31
N SER A 70 -8.34 -9.90 -10.88
CA SER A 70 -8.26 -9.49 -9.47
C SER A 70 -8.93 -10.55 -8.59
N LYS A 71 -8.18 -11.12 -7.64
CA LYS A 71 -8.73 -12.03 -6.62
C LYS A 71 -9.56 -11.29 -5.56
N LYS A 72 -9.40 -9.96 -5.44
CA LYS A 72 -10.02 -9.14 -4.39
C LYS A 72 -11.41 -8.68 -4.80
N LYS A 73 -12.44 -9.38 -4.31
CA LYS A 73 -13.85 -8.96 -4.42
C LYS A 73 -14.10 -7.77 -3.47
N ASN A 74 -14.67 -6.67 -3.97
CA ASN A 74 -15.16 -5.51 -3.21
C ASN A 74 -14.10 -4.75 -2.40
N SER A 75 -12.89 -4.55 -2.95
CA SER A 75 -11.93 -3.61 -2.35
C SER A 75 -12.41 -2.18 -2.60
N HIS A 76 -13.03 -1.57 -1.58
CA HIS A 76 -13.41 -0.16 -1.60
C HIS A 76 -12.39 0.65 -0.78
N SER A 77 -11.57 1.44 -1.47
CA SER A 77 -10.81 2.54 -0.85
C SER A 77 -11.60 3.83 -1.05
N LYS A 78 -11.75 4.63 0.01
CA LYS A 78 -12.43 5.93 -0.07
C LYS A 78 -11.76 6.89 -1.06
N ASN A 79 -10.47 6.69 -1.31
CA ASN A 79 -9.63 7.54 -2.16
C ASN A 79 -9.01 6.70 -3.30
N ALA A 80 -9.75 5.72 -3.83
CA ALA A 80 -9.29 5.03 -5.03
C ALA A 80 -9.40 5.98 -6.24
N PRO A 81 -8.37 6.07 -7.10
CA PRO A 81 -8.48 6.82 -8.35
C PRO A 81 -9.58 6.19 -9.22
N ALA A 82 -10.32 7.01 -9.96
CA ALA A 82 -11.40 6.53 -10.84
C ALA A 82 -10.88 5.52 -11.88
N SER A 83 -9.65 5.75 -12.37
CA SER A 83 -8.93 4.90 -13.33
C SER A 83 -8.14 3.75 -12.69
N ALA A 84 -8.44 3.34 -11.45
CA ALA A 84 -7.68 2.32 -10.73
C ALA A 84 -7.46 1.00 -11.51
N LYS A 85 -8.41 0.59 -12.36
CA LYS A 85 -8.28 -0.60 -13.21
C LYS A 85 -7.22 -0.42 -14.30
N GLU A 86 -7.20 0.73 -14.96
CA GLU A 86 -6.23 1.08 -16.00
C GLU A 86 -4.84 1.27 -15.39
N ILE A 87 -4.75 1.97 -14.25
CA ILE A 87 -3.50 2.11 -13.51
C ILE A 87 -2.94 0.73 -13.15
N ARG A 88 -3.77 -0.20 -12.64
CA ARG A 88 -3.32 -1.58 -12.37
C ARG A 88 -2.76 -2.26 -13.61
N GLN A 89 -3.41 -2.15 -14.76
CA GLN A 89 -2.91 -2.72 -16.02
C GLN A 89 -1.53 -2.16 -16.39
N HIS A 90 -1.35 -0.84 -16.25
CA HIS A 90 -0.05 -0.21 -16.47
C HIS A 90 1.01 -0.69 -15.47
N LEU A 91 0.68 -0.79 -14.18
CA LEU A 91 1.63 -1.26 -13.17
C LEU A 91 2.07 -2.71 -13.45
N VAL A 92 1.16 -3.60 -13.86
CA VAL A 92 1.52 -4.96 -14.28
C VAL A 92 2.44 -4.93 -15.50
N ARG A 93 2.09 -4.13 -16.51
CA ARG A 93 2.90 -3.99 -17.72
C ARG A 93 4.32 -3.53 -17.40
N ILE A 94 4.46 -2.51 -16.54
CA ILE A 94 5.74 -1.92 -16.15
C ILE A 94 6.55 -2.88 -15.28
N ALA A 95 5.94 -3.46 -14.24
CA ALA A 95 6.64 -4.30 -13.27
C ALA A 95 6.85 -5.76 -13.73
N GLY A 96 6.09 -6.24 -14.71
CA GLY A 96 6.10 -7.63 -15.16
C GLY A 96 5.33 -8.60 -14.24
N VAL A 97 4.95 -8.16 -13.04
CA VAL A 97 4.17 -8.93 -12.05
C VAL A 97 3.05 -8.07 -11.46
N ASP A 98 1.98 -8.72 -11.01
CA ASP A 98 0.88 -8.02 -10.36
C ASP A 98 1.05 -7.92 -8.83
N LEU A 99 1.63 -6.79 -8.40
CA LEU A 99 1.80 -6.45 -6.99
C LEU A 99 0.47 -6.31 -6.23
N THR A 100 -0.63 -6.02 -6.92
CA THR A 100 -1.94 -5.84 -6.28
C THR A 100 -2.53 -7.17 -5.80
N LEU A 101 -1.99 -8.32 -6.25
CA LEU A 101 -2.39 -9.64 -5.76
C LEU A 101 -1.93 -9.88 -4.33
N VAL A 102 -0.83 -9.25 -3.90
CA VAL A 102 -0.30 -9.39 -2.55
C VAL A 102 -1.34 -8.91 -1.54
N ASP A 103 -1.62 -9.73 -0.53
CA ASP A 103 -2.57 -9.38 0.51
C ASP A 103 -2.14 -8.08 1.22
N GLY A 104 -3.08 -7.13 1.33
CA GLY A 104 -2.84 -5.81 1.92
C GLY A 104 -2.39 -4.73 0.95
N PHE A 105 -2.01 -5.07 -0.28
CA PHE A 105 -1.67 -4.10 -1.32
C PHE A 105 -2.90 -3.65 -2.12
N GLY A 106 -3.08 -2.34 -2.28
CA GLY A 106 -3.99 -1.76 -3.26
C GLY A 106 -3.23 -1.17 -4.45
N VAL A 107 -3.95 -0.66 -5.45
CA VAL A 107 -3.36 0.00 -6.63
C VAL A 107 -2.46 1.16 -6.20
N SER A 108 -2.94 2.07 -5.34
CA SER A 108 -2.16 3.21 -4.86
C SER A 108 -0.92 2.80 -4.07
N THR A 109 -1.00 1.74 -3.24
CA THR A 109 0.16 1.23 -2.49
C THR A 109 1.21 0.63 -3.42
N ALA A 110 0.78 -0.15 -4.42
CA ALA A 110 1.67 -0.69 -5.44
C ALA A 110 2.33 0.44 -6.25
N GLN A 111 1.56 1.49 -6.58
CA GLN A 111 2.04 2.68 -7.27
C GLN A 111 3.14 3.40 -6.48
N THR A 112 2.91 3.69 -5.20
CA THR A 112 3.92 4.32 -4.32
C THR A 112 5.20 3.48 -4.26
N VAL A 113 5.07 2.16 -4.07
CA VAL A 113 6.25 1.29 -3.98
C VAL A 113 7.04 1.25 -5.29
N LEU A 114 6.36 1.17 -6.44
CA LEU A 114 7.02 1.17 -7.74
C LEU A 114 7.66 2.51 -8.08
N LEU A 115 7.04 3.64 -7.72
CA LEU A 115 7.62 4.96 -7.93
C LEU A 115 8.87 5.20 -7.09
N GLU A 116 8.88 4.71 -5.85
CA GLU A 116 10.00 4.90 -4.92
C GLU A 116 11.15 3.92 -5.14
N ALA A 117 10.84 2.62 -5.33
CA ALA A 117 11.85 1.58 -5.44
C ALA A 117 12.24 1.27 -6.90
N GLY A 118 11.32 1.49 -7.85
CA GLY A 118 11.43 1.02 -9.23
C GLY A 118 11.10 -0.47 -9.38
N THR A 119 11.31 -0.97 -10.60
CA THR A 119 11.12 -2.37 -10.99
C THR A 119 12.36 -3.23 -10.70
N ASP A 120 13.54 -2.64 -10.89
CA ASP A 120 14.82 -3.33 -10.70
C ASP A 120 15.19 -3.44 -9.21
N MET A 121 15.07 -4.67 -8.68
CA MET A 121 15.53 -5.04 -7.34
C MET A 121 17.03 -5.40 -7.28
N GLY A 122 17.74 -5.44 -8.41
CA GLY A 122 19.19 -5.66 -8.49
C GLY A 122 20.00 -4.57 -7.78
N LYS A 123 19.41 -3.39 -7.58
CA LYS A 123 19.95 -2.29 -6.74
C LYS A 123 20.21 -2.71 -5.30
N PHE A 124 19.52 -3.75 -4.82
CA PHE A 124 19.67 -4.26 -3.46
C PHE A 124 20.34 -5.65 -3.50
N PRO A 125 21.51 -5.83 -2.86
CA PRO A 125 22.20 -7.12 -2.86
C PRO A 125 21.36 -8.26 -2.28
N THR A 126 20.59 -7.97 -1.23
CA THR A 126 19.70 -8.94 -0.58
C THR A 126 18.37 -8.29 -0.17
N ASP A 127 17.37 -9.13 0.08
CA ASP A 127 16.07 -8.74 0.64
C ASP A 127 16.21 -7.98 1.98
N LYS A 128 17.21 -8.34 2.80
CA LYS A 128 17.53 -7.63 4.05
C LYS A 128 17.92 -6.17 3.80
N HIS A 129 18.67 -5.88 2.74
CA HIS A 129 19.05 -4.51 2.39
C HIS A 129 17.83 -3.68 1.95
N TYR A 130 16.92 -4.30 1.20
CA TYR A 130 15.65 -3.67 0.84
C TYR A 130 14.80 -3.34 2.08
N CYS A 131 14.63 -4.31 2.99
CA CYS A 131 13.91 -4.09 4.24
C CYS A 131 14.57 -3.03 5.15
N ALA A 132 15.90 -2.96 5.16
CA ALA A 132 16.63 -1.93 5.90
C ALA A 132 16.40 -0.54 5.29
N TRP A 133 16.45 -0.41 3.96
CA TRP A 133 16.15 0.84 3.25
C TRP A 133 14.71 1.33 3.48
N LEU A 134 13.75 0.39 3.57
CA LEU A 134 12.37 0.70 3.94
C LEU A 134 12.20 1.14 5.41
N GLY A 135 13.23 0.95 6.26
CA GLY A 135 13.13 1.15 7.70
C GLY A 135 12.18 0.15 8.36
N LEU A 136 12.20 -1.11 7.89
CA LEU A 136 11.44 -2.23 8.47
C LEU A 136 12.33 -3.21 9.23
N ALA A 137 13.65 -3.04 9.15
CA ALA A 137 14.61 -3.81 9.93
C ALA A 137 14.99 -3.05 11.22
N PRO A 138 15.20 -3.76 12.34
CA PRO A 138 15.73 -3.14 13.56
C PRO A 138 17.15 -2.62 13.30
N LYS A 139 17.46 -1.43 13.84
CA LYS A 139 18.83 -0.91 13.87
C LYS A 139 19.44 -1.23 15.23
N HIS A 140 20.53 -1.98 15.21
CA HIS A 140 21.38 -2.19 16.38
C HIS A 140 22.48 -1.12 16.38
N GLU A 141 22.48 -0.26 17.40
CA GLU A 141 23.63 0.61 17.68
C GLU A 141 24.52 -0.11 18.67
N ILE A 142 25.67 -0.61 18.19
CA ILE A 142 26.62 -1.39 18.99
C ILE A 142 27.86 -0.55 19.21
N SER A 143 28.28 -0.38 20.46
CA SER A 143 29.55 0.23 20.83
C SER A 143 30.23 -0.65 21.87
N GLY A 144 31.54 -0.90 21.71
CA GLY A 144 32.32 -1.72 22.64
C GLY A 144 31.78 -3.15 22.84
N GLY A 145 31.09 -3.71 21.84
CA GLY A 145 30.48 -5.05 21.93
C GLY A 145 29.12 -5.11 22.65
N GLN A 146 28.59 -3.98 23.12
CA GLN A 146 27.26 -3.90 23.74
C GLN A 146 26.24 -3.20 22.83
N VAL A 147 25.01 -3.70 22.81
CA VAL A 147 23.89 -3.08 22.10
C VAL A 147 23.39 -1.90 22.93
N LEU A 148 23.71 -0.68 22.52
CA LEU A 148 23.28 0.56 23.15
C LEU A 148 21.80 0.86 22.89
N LYS A 149 21.35 0.63 21.65
CA LYS A 149 19.97 0.84 21.23
C LYS A 149 19.56 -0.21 20.20
N ASN A 150 18.32 -0.69 20.35
CA ASN A 150 17.66 -1.58 19.41
C ASN A 150 16.28 -1.00 19.10
N ALA A 151 16.21 -0.17 18.06
CA ALA A 151 14.97 0.47 17.64
C ALA A 151 14.91 0.58 16.11
N THR A 152 13.70 0.68 15.58
CA THR A 152 13.52 0.93 14.14
C THR A 152 13.91 2.36 13.82
N LEU A 153 14.61 2.59 12.70
CA LEU A 153 14.97 3.93 12.24
C LEU A 153 13.71 4.78 11.98
N LYS A 154 13.74 6.04 12.44
CA LYS A 154 12.76 7.04 12.00
C LYS A 154 13.09 7.39 10.54
N THR A 155 12.28 6.91 9.61
CA THR A 155 12.47 7.15 8.16
C THR A 155 11.28 7.94 7.60
N LYS A 156 11.58 8.83 6.63
CA LYS A 156 10.57 9.49 5.79
C LYS A 156 10.30 8.71 4.49
N ASN A 157 10.61 7.40 4.48
CA ASN A 157 10.47 6.56 3.31
C ASN A 157 8.97 6.25 3.08
N HIS A 158 8.42 6.78 1.98
CA HIS A 158 7.02 6.59 1.60
C HIS A 158 6.70 5.12 1.28
N ALA A 159 7.61 4.39 0.61
CA ALA A 159 7.45 2.95 0.40
C ALA A 159 7.40 2.19 1.73
N GLY A 160 8.29 2.52 2.68
CA GLY A 160 8.29 1.93 4.02
C GLY A 160 6.96 2.17 4.77
N GLN A 161 6.39 3.37 4.63
CA GLN A 161 5.06 3.68 5.16
C GLN A 161 3.96 2.88 4.46
N ALA A 162 4.01 2.75 3.13
CA ALA A 162 3.08 1.94 2.34
C ALA A 162 3.06 0.47 2.80
N PHE A 163 4.21 -0.15 3.08
CA PHE A 163 4.26 -1.51 3.64
C PHE A 163 3.63 -1.60 5.03
N ARG A 164 3.84 -0.60 5.90
CA ARG A 164 3.17 -0.55 7.22
C ARG A 164 1.66 -0.42 7.09
N MET A 165 1.18 0.39 6.15
CA MET A 165 -0.26 0.50 5.85
C MET A 165 -0.83 -0.83 5.32
N ALA A 166 -0.09 -1.53 4.45
CA ALA A 166 -0.47 -2.86 3.98
C ALA A 166 -0.55 -3.88 5.13
N ALA A 167 0.42 -3.87 6.06
CA ALA A 167 0.38 -4.70 7.26
C ALA A 167 -0.84 -4.38 8.15
N GLN A 168 -1.21 -3.10 8.28
CA GLN A 168 -2.39 -2.70 9.05
C GLN A 168 -3.70 -3.11 8.37
N SER A 169 -3.77 -3.14 7.04
CA SER A 169 -4.99 -3.53 6.32
C SER A 169 -5.28 -5.03 6.45
N VAL A 170 -4.24 -5.87 6.55
CA VAL A 170 -4.40 -7.33 6.72
C VAL A 170 -4.70 -7.78 8.16
N LYS A 171 -4.69 -6.88 9.15
CA LYS A 171 -4.84 -7.23 10.57
C LYS A 171 -6.07 -8.11 10.89
N ARG A 172 -7.17 -7.89 10.17
CA ARG A 172 -8.45 -8.62 10.29
C ARG A 172 -8.71 -9.57 9.11
N ALA A 173 -7.86 -9.55 8.09
CA ALA A 173 -8.04 -10.37 6.90
C ALA A 173 -7.76 -11.85 7.22
N GLN A 174 -8.47 -12.73 6.52
CA GLN A 174 -8.23 -14.17 6.52
C GLN A 174 -7.22 -14.52 5.43
N CYS A 175 -5.96 -14.15 5.68
CA CYS A 175 -4.83 -14.42 4.81
C CYS A 175 -3.57 -14.77 5.64
N PRO A 176 -2.51 -15.31 5.02
CA PRO A 176 -1.28 -15.69 5.73
C PRO A 176 -0.66 -14.54 6.54
N PHE A 177 -0.60 -13.32 5.99
CA PHE A 177 -0.07 -12.16 6.71
C PHE A 177 -0.98 -11.72 7.86
N GLY A 178 -2.29 -11.86 7.73
CA GLY A 178 -3.24 -11.58 8.81
C GLY A 178 -3.07 -12.54 9.98
N ALA A 179 -2.85 -13.84 9.70
CA ALA A 179 -2.54 -14.83 10.71
C ALA A 179 -1.20 -14.54 11.42
N LEU A 180 -0.16 -14.20 10.65
CA LEU A 180 1.15 -13.78 11.16
C LEU A 180 1.02 -12.57 12.10
N TYR A 181 0.32 -11.52 11.65
CA TYR A 181 0.11 -10.31 12.43
C TYR A 181 -0.55 -10.61 13.78
N ARG A 182 -1.62 -11.42 13.80
CA ARG A 182 -2.33 -11.79 15.03
C ARG A 182 -1.43 -12.55 16.00
N ARG A 183 -0.64 -13.51 15.50
CA ARG A 183 0.33 -14.27 16.32
C ARG A 183 1.39 -13.36 16.93
N LEU A 184 1.97 -12.47 16.12
CA LEU A 184 3.02 -11.55 16.57
C LEU A 184 2.47 -10.49 17.52
N LYS A 185 1.24 -10.01 17.32
CA LYS A 185 0.59 -9.02 18.19
C LYS A 185 0.49 -9.52 19.64
N VAL A 186 0.15 -10.79 19.84
CA VAL A 186 0.06 -11.39 21.18
C VAL A 186 1.43 -11.46 21.86
N ARG A 187 2.50 -11.74 21.10
CA ARG A 187 3.86 -11.92 21.64
C ARG A 187 4.65 -10.62 21.83
N LEU A 188 4.52 -9.66 20.91
CA LEU A 188 5.41 -8.51 20.77
C LEU A 188 4.68 -7.15 20.88
N GLY A 189 3.35 -7.14 20.93
CA GLY A 189 2.55 -5.92 20.89
C GLY A 189 2.27 -5.40 19.46
N ILE A 190 1.49 -4.32 19.38
CA ILE A 190 0.89 -3.83 18.12
C ILE A 190 1.94 -3.25 17.16
N GLU A 191 2.86 -2.43 17.68
CA GLU A 191 3.84 -1.72 16.86
C GLU A 191 4.82 -2.68 16.20
N GLN A 192 5.44 -3.56 17.00
CA GLN A 192 6.38 -4.56 16.52
C GLN A 192 5.72 -5.57 15.58
N ALA A 193 4.47 -5.99 15.86
CA ALA A 193 3.74 -6.86 14.96
C ALA A 193 3.49 -6.22 13.58
N THR A 194 3.22 -4.91 13.55
CA THR A 194 3.02 -4.17 12.29
C THR A 194 4.30 -4.14 11.47
N VAL A 195 5.43 -3.80 12.11
CA VAL A 195 6.74 -3.73 11.43
C VAL A 195 7.18 -5.11 10.93
N ALA A 196 7.06 -6.15 11.76
CA ALA A 196 7.43 -7.51 11.38
C ALA A 196 6.54 -8.07 10.26
N THR A 197 5.24 -7.76 10.26
CA THR A 197 4.34 -8.16 9.16
C THR A 197 4.68 -7.40 7.88
N ALA A 198 4.95 -6.10 7.97
CA ALA A 198 5.41 -5.29 6.84
C ALA A 198 6.73 -5.84 6.26
N HIS A 199 7.66 -6.25 7.12
CA HIS A 199 8.91 -6.89 6.72
C HIS A 199 8.65 -8.20 5.95
N ALA A 200 7.72 -9.04 6.42
CA ALA A 200 7.35 -10.27 5.71
C ALA A 200 6.75 -9.97 4.32
N ILE A 201 5.88 -8.97 4.22
CA ILE A 201 5.29 -8.54 2.94
C ILE A 201 6.37 -8.00 1.99
N ALA A 202 7.31 -7.19 2.49
CA ALA A 202 8.41 -6.64 1.70
C ALA A 202 9.27 -7.73 1.06
N ARG A 203 9.61 -8.79 1.82
CA ARG A 203 10.38 -9.92 1.27
C ARG A 203 9.67 -10.65 0.13
N VAL A 204 8.36 -10.88 0.28
CA VAL A 204 7.54 -11.49 -0.79
C VAL A 204 7.56 -10.60 -2.03
N LEU A 205 7.36 -9.30 -1.86
CA LEU A 205 7.39 -8.35 -2.97
C LEU A 205 8.74 -8.30 -3.68
N THR A 206 9.85 -8.27 -2.94
CA THR A 206 11.20 -8.31 -3.53
C THR A 206 11.42 -9.60 -4.33
N THR A 207 10.92 -10.73 -3.83
CA THR A 207 11.01 -12.03 -4.50
C THR A 207 10.20 -12.04 -5.80
N MET A 208 8.98 -11.52 -5.76
CA MET A 208 8.12 -11.37 -6.95
C MET A 208 8.79 -10.51 -8.03
N LEU A 209 9.34 -9.34 -7.66
CA LEU A 209 10.00 -8.45 -8.61
C LEU A 209 11.32 -9.04 -9.14
N LYS A 210 12.12 -9.68 -8.27
CA LYS A 210 13.43 -10.23 -8.66
C LYS A 210 13.32 -11.44 -9.59
N TYR A 211 12.36 -12.33 -9.34
CA TYR A 211 12.19 -13.56 -10.12
C TYR A 211 11.03 -13.52 -11.11
N ASN A 212 10.31 -12.39 -11.18
CA ASN A 212 9.16 -12.20 -12.05
C ASN A 212 8.09 -13.31 -11.89
N VAL A 213 7.86 -13.71 -10.63
CA VAL A 213 6.90 -14.74 -10.22
C VAL A 213 5.65 -14.12 -9.61
N ASP A 214 4.50 -14.70 -9.91
CA ASP A 214 3.22 -14.22 -9.37
C ASP A 214 3.03 -14.60 -7.90
N TYR A 215 2.21 -13.83 -7.20
CA TYR A 215 1.91 -14.07 -5.79
C TYR A 215 1.05 -15.32 -5.60
N ASP A 216 1.61 -16.30 -4.88
CA ASP A 216 0.89 -17.46 -4.37
C ASP A 216 0.76 -17.42 -2.84
N PRO A 217 -0.46 -17.30 -2.27
CA PRO A 217 -0.69 -17.34 -0.84
C PRO A 217 -0.18 -18.62 -0.15
N ALA A 218 -0.15 -19.77 -0.84
CA ALA A 218 0.33 -21.02 -0.24
C ALA A 218 1.84 -20.99 0.02
N SER A 219 2.60 -20.42 -0.91
CA SER A 219 4.05 -20.25 -0.78
C SER A 219 4.45 -19.41 0.45
N VAL A 220 3.59 -18.49 0.93
CA VAL A 220 3.87 -17.63 2.09
C VAL A 220 4.11 -18.45 3.37
N ASN A 221 3.46 -19.60 3.52
CA ASN A 221 3.69 -20.50 4.65
C ASN A 221 5.03 -21.24 4.55
N GLU A 222 5.45 -21.63 3.34
CA GLU A 222 6.76 -22.27 3.12
C GLU A 222 7.91 -21.28 3.34
N TYR A 223 7.72 -20.02 2.91
CA TYR A 223 8.65 -18.93 3.18
C TYR A 223 8.77 -18.61 4.68
N GLN A 224 7.70 -18.78 5.47
CA GLN A 224 7.77 -18.66 6.93
C GLN A 224 8.67 -19.73 7.56
N LEU A 225 8.65 -20.96 7.04
CA LEU A 225 9.50 -22.06 7.53
C LEU A 225 10.98 -21.80 7.22
N GLN A 226 11.30 -21.31 6.01
CA GLN A 226 12.67 -20.91 5.67
C GLN A 226 13.16 -19.69 6.46
N ALA A 227 12.29 -18.70 6.72
CA ALA A 227 12.66 -17.50 7.49
C ALA A 227 12.91 -17.79 8.97
N ILE A 228 12.14 -18.72 9.57
CA ILE A 228 12.31 -19.15 10.96
C ILE A 228 13.54 -20.05 11.10
N ALA A 229 13.86 -20.88 10.10
CA ALA A 229 15.05 -21.74 10.10
C ALA A 229 16.38 -20.97 9.94
N LEU A 230 16.36 -19.75 9.39
CA LEU A 230 17.54 -18.91 9.13
C LEU A 230 17.75 -17.77 10.13
N MET A 231 16.92 -17.66 11.17
CA MET A 231 17.17 -16.75 12.29
C MET A 231 17.93 -17.53 13.38
N PRO A 232 19.20 -17.20 13.67
CA PRO A 232 19.93 -17.86 14.74
C PRO A 232 19.19 -17.59 16.06
N SER A 233 18.93 -18.67 16.81
CA SER A 233 18.54 -18.56 18.21
C SER A 233 19.68 -17.87 18.95
N SER A 234 19.44 -16.68 19.46
CA SER A 234 20.34 -15.96 20.36
C SER A 234 19.49 -15.21 21.37
#